data_AF-A0A9W7I1V0-F1
#
_entry.id   AF-A0A9W7I1V0-F1
#
_cell.length_a   1.000
_cell.length_b   1.000
_cell.length_c   1.000
_cell.angle_alpha   90.00
_cell.angle_beta   90.00
_cell.angle_gamma   90.00
#
_symmetry.space_group_name_H-M   'P 1'
#
loop_
_entity.id
_entity.type
_entity.pdbx_description
1 polymer ?
#
loop_
_entity_poly.entity_id
_entity_poly.type
_entity_poly.pdbx_seq_one_letter_code
_entity_poly.pdbx_strand_id
1 'polypeptide(L)'
;MVSYEKQLSKSLSEPVESLFDAAGRDTWASIRKLLTRETEIAVSEFSAAISDFELDQSTVEKMLQDLRDYARNLVEKKAREEAGNVLIRMKDRFSTLFSHDNDSMPRVWTGKEDIKTITKDARAASLRLLSVMAAIRLDEKPDEIENTLFSSLMEGTMTAASSVDRSITSSDPLASSSWEEVSPKNILITPVQCKSLWRQFKAETEYTVTQAISAQEAYKQSNNWLPPPWAILAMVVLGFNEFMLLLRNPLYLMVLFVAYLLSKAMWVQMDIPGQFQHGTLTGLISISSRFLPTVMNLLKRLAEEAQGHQTPDGPRQQSPLAFQTFKNQSPINPTSSVPESSVSSNIPTSDGGIEYSSPNLTHRRSTKIQEAQVS
;
A
#
# COMPACT_ATOMS: atom_id res chain seq x y z
N MET A 1 -6.53 50.60 -14.76
CA MET A 1 -7.34 49.57 -14.09
C MET A 1 -6.96 48.16 -14.57
N VAL A 2 -7.46 47.64 -15.70
CA VAL A 2 -7.20 46.26 -16.20
C VAL A 2 -5.72 45.83 -16.25
N SER A 3 -4.78 46.77 -16.49
CA SER A 3 -3.33 46.53 -16.37
C SER A 3 -2.91 46.12 -14.95
N TYR A 4 -3.37 46.85 -13.94
CA TYR A 4 -3.10 46.62 -12.52
C TYR A 4 -3.85 45.39 -11.99
N GLU A 5 -5.06 45.11 -12.48
CA GLU A 5 -5.76 43.84 -12.24
C GLU A 5 -4.94 42.64 -12.74
N LYS A 6 -4.31 42.76 -13.92
CA LYS A 6 -3.42 41.73 -14.47
C LYS A 6 -2.11 41.58 -13.68
N GLN A 7 -1.59 42.68 -13.14
CA GLN A 7 -0.41 42.71 -12.26
C GLN A 7 -0.72 42.06 -10.91
N LEU A 8 -1.84 42.42 -10.28
CA LEU A 8 -2.35 41.81 -9.05
C LEU A 8 -2.64 40.32 -9.24
N SER A 9 -3.31 39.93 -10.33
CA SER A 9 -3.63 38.52 -10.55
C SER A 9 -2.38 37.64 -10.66
N LYS A 10 -1.32 38.08 -11.34
CA LYS A 10 -0.04 37.39 -11.33
C LYS A 10 0.63 37.40 -9.95
N SER A 11 0.68 38.56 -9.29
CA SER A 11 1.46 38.75 -8.05
C SER A 11 0.81 38.08 -6.83
N LEU A 12 -0.51 37.83 -6.87
CA LEU A 12 -1.25 37.13 -5.82
C LEU A 12 -1.48 35.64 -6.14
N SER A 13 -1.59 35.20 -7.40
CA SER A 13 -1.97 33.81 -7.69
C SER A 13 -0.93 32.78 -7.22
N GLU A 14 0.33 32.94 -7.66
CA GLU A 14 1.40 31.96 -7.40
C GLU A 14 1.74 31.87 -5.90
N PRO A 15 1.87 32.99 -5.14
CA PRO A 15 2.21 32.89 -3.72
C PRO A 15 1.04 32.40 -2.86
N VAL A 16 -0.22 32.73 -3.18
CA VAL A 16 -1.39 32.22 -2.44
C VAL A 16 -1.51 30.69 -2.58
N GLU A 17 -1.27 30.15 -3.78
CA GLU A 17 -1.21 28.70 -4.03
C GLU A 17 -0.14 28.02 -3.15
N SER A 18 1.08 28.58 -3.11
CA SER A 18 2.16 28.06 -2.25
C SER A 18 1.85 28.13 -0.74
N LEU A 19 1.08 29.12 -0.29
CA LEU A 19 0.64 29.24 1.11
C LEU A 19 -0.45 28.22 1.47
N PHE A 20 -1.26 27.78 0.49
CA PHE A 20 -2.22 26.69 0.65
C PHE A 20 -1.57 25.30 0.62
N ASP A 21 -0.52 25.09 -0.19
CA ASP A 21 0.31 23.87 -0.14
C ASP A 21 0.99 23.71 1.24
N ALA A 22 1.55 24.79 1.77
CA ALA A 22 2.19 24.80 3.08
C ALA A 22 1.21 24.47 4.22
N ALA A 23 -0.04 24.93 4.12
CA ALA A 23 -1.13 24.69 5.08
C ALA A 23 -0.75 24.90 6.56
N GLY A 24 -0.04 26.00 6.83
CA GLY A 24 0.32 26.42 8.18
C GLY A 24 -0.87 27.02 8.94
N ARG A 25 -0.78 27.04 10.28
CA ARG A 25 -1.75 27.77 11.13
C ARG A 25 -1.76 29.28 10.82
N ASP A 26 -0.67 29.78 10.27
CA ASP A 26 -0.46 31.16 9.82
C ASP A 26 -0.80 31.38 8.33
N THR A 27 -1.15 30.35 7.53
CA THR A 27 -1.45 30.50 6.09
C THR A 27 -2.39 31.67 5.81
N TRP A 28 -3.49 31.79 6.55
CA TRP A 28 -4.43 32.90 6.38
C TRP A 28 -3.88 34.26 6.83
N ALA A 29 -3.03 34.32 7.85
CA ALA A 29 -2.36 35.56 8.27
C ALA A 29 -1.30 36.02 7.25
N SER A 30 -0.60 35.07 6.64
CA SER A 30 0.36 35.31 5.56
C SER A 30 -0.34 35.72 4.25
N ILE A 31 -1.49 35.10 3.92
CA ILE A 31 -2.37 35.55 2.82
C ILE A 31 -2.87 36.97 3.06
N ARG A 32 -3.31 37.33 4.28
CA ARG A 32 -3.74 38.72 4.59
C ARG A 32 -2.60 39.72 4.41
N LYS A 33 -1.41 39.44 4.96
CA LYS A 33 -0.22 40.30 4.80
C LYS A 33 0.16 40.51 3.32
N LEU A 34 0.15 39.43 2.53
CA LEU A 34 0.39 39.48 1.09
C LEU A 34 -0.67 40.32 0.37
N LEU A 35 -1.96 40.04 0.61
CA LEU A 35 -3.07 40.75 0.01
C LEU A 35 -3.00 42.26 0.29
N THR A 36 -2.83 42.67 1.55
CA THR A 36 -2.68 44.08 1.92
C THR A 36 -1.46 44.70 1.24
N ARG A 37 -0.30 44.02 1.21
CA ARG A 37 0.92 44.57 0.60
C ARG A 37 0.76 44.82 -0.89
N GLU A 38 0.41 43.79 -1.67
CA GLU A 38 0.30 43.92 -3.13
C GLU A 38 -0.87 44.82 -3.54
N THR A 39 -1.97 44.81 -2.79
CA THR A 39 -3.11 45.70 -3.06
C THR A 39 -2.78 47.16 -2.82
N GLU A 40 -2.15 47.52 -1.70
CA GLU A 40 -1.79 48.93 -1.46
C GLU A 40 -0.65 49.42 -2.36
N ILE A 41 0.24 48.53 -2.83
CA ILE A 41 1.18 48.85 -3.93
C ILE A 41 0.39 49.18 -5.21
N ALA A 42 -0.47 48.29 -5.68
CA ALA A 42 -1.23 48.49 -6.91
C ALA A 42 -2.20 49.68 -6.83
N VAL A 43 -2.80 49.94 -5.67
CA VAL A 43 -3.62 51.12 -5.40
C VAL A 43 -2.77 52.40 -5.43
N SER A 44 -1.56 52.39 -4.86
CA SER A 44 -0.67 53.56 -4.90
C SER A 44 -0.18 53.86 -6.31
N GLU A 45 0.26 52.85 -7.06
CA GLU A 45 0.67 52.97 -8.47
C GLU A 45 -0.49 53.44 -9.35
N PHE A 46 -1.69 52.88 -9.17
CA PHE A 46 -2.87 53.26 -9.93
C PHE A 46 -3.35 54.68 -9.56
N SER A 47 -3.34 55.06 -8.29
CA SER A 47 -3.68 56.40 -7.82
C SER A 47 -2.72 57.46 -8.37
N ALA A 48 -1.42 57.16 -8.44
CA ALA A 48 -0.41 58.04 -9.06
C ALA A 48 -0.51 58.08 -10.60
N ALA A 49 -1.10 57.07 -11.22
CA ALA A 49 -1.34 57.05 -12.66
C ALA A 49 -2.65 57.74 -13.10
N ILE A 50 -3.55 58.08 -12.16
CA ILE A 50 -4.84 58.77 -12.44
C ILE A 50 -4.93 60.20 -11.89
N SER A 51 -3.93 60.68 -11.15
CA SER A 51 -3.86 62.07 -10.67
C SER A 51 -3.96 63.09 -11.79
N ASP A 52 -3.37 62.77 -12.94
CA ASP A 52 -3.17 63.68 -14.06
C ASP A 52 -4.41 63.79 -14.97
N PHE A 53 -5.49 63.07 -14.64
CA PHE A 53 -6.70 62.94 -15.46
C PHE A 53 -7.89 63.82 -14.97
N GLU A 54 -7.66 64.71 -14.01
CA GLU A 54 -8.67 65.65 -13.45
C GLU A 54 -10.00 65.00 -13.04
N LEU A 55 -9.95 63.73 -12.60
CA LEU A 55 -11.13 62.96 -12.20
C LEU A 55 -11.73 63.47 -10.88
N ASP A 56 -13.05 63.37 -10.74
CA ASP A 56 -13.71 63.68 -9.48
C ASP A 56 -13.32 62.68 -8.38
N GLN A 57 -13.22 63.17 -7.13
CA GLN A 57 -12.74 62.38 -6.01
C GLN A 57 -13.61 61.14 -5.73
N SER A 58 -14.93 61.19 -5.99
CA SER A 58 -15.81 60.04 -5.76
C SER A 58 -15.61 58.93 -6.80
N THR A 59 -15.34 59.29 -8.06
CA THR A 59 -14.91 58.34 -9.09
C THR A 59 -13.54 57.75 -8.78
N VAL A 60 -12.57 58.56 -8.33
CA VAL A 60 -11.25 58.07 -7.90
C VAL A 60 -11.38 57.07 -6.75
N GLU A 61 -12.02 57.46 -5.65
CA GLU A 61 -12.23 56.59 -4.49
C GLU A 61 -12.95 55.28 -4.86
N LYS A 62 -13.97 55.35 -5.74
CA LYS A 62 -14.65 54.18 -6.26
C LYS A 62 -13.72 53.27 -7.07
N MET A 63 -12.93 53.81 -8.01
CA MET A 63 -12.01 53.01 -8.82
C MET A 63 -10.90 52.37 -7.97
N LEU A 64 -10.45 53.02 -6.88
CA LEU A 64 -9.54 52.40 -5.91
C LEU A 64 -10.23 51.30 -5.09
N GLN A 65 -11.51 51.47 -4.73
CA GLN A 65 -12.28 50.44 -4.03
C GLN A 65 -12.57 49.23 -4.92
N ASP A 66 -12.98 49.44 -6.18
CA ASP A 66 -13.19 48.38 -7.17
C ASP A 66 -11.89 47.55 -7.37
N LEU A 67 -10.71 48.18 -7.30
CA LEU A 67 -9.41 47.48 -7.36
C LEU A 67 -9.10 46.66 -6.08
N ARG A 68 -9.44 47.18 -4.89
CA ARG A 68 -9.34 46.42 -3.62
C ARG A 68 -10.28 45.22 -3.62
N ASP A 69 -11.51 45.41 -4.08
CA ASP A 69 -12.49 44.34 -4.18
C ASP A 69 -12.12 43.32 -5.26
N TYR A 70 -11.49 43.72 -6.37
CA TYR A 70 -10.88 42.79 -7.33
C TYR A 70 -9.82 41.89 -6.65
N ALA A 71 -8.89 42.48 -5.89
CA ALA A 71 -7.84 41.74 -5.20
C ALA A 71 -8.41 40.77 -4.15
N ARG A 72 -9.44 41.19 -3.40
CA ARG A 72 -10.19 40.32 -2.47
C ARG A 72 -10.85 39.16 -3.23
N ASN A 73 -11.65 39.46 -4.25
CA ASN A 73 -12.39 38.47 -5.04
C ASN A 73 -11.47 37.44 -5.72
N LEU A 74 -10.27 37.85 -6.14
CA LEU A 74 -9.24 36.97 -6.66
C LEU A 74 -8.76 35.95 -5.60
N VAL A 75 -8.46 36.39 -4.38
CA VAL A 75 -8.05 35.50 -3.29
C VAL A 75 -9.20 34.58 -2.87
N GLU A 76 -10.43 35.08 -2.81
CA GLU A 76 -11.63 34.27 -2.53
C GLU A 76 -11.91 33.24 -3.65
N LYS A 77 -11.60 33.57 -4.91
CA LYS A 77 -11.66 32.63 -6.03
C LYS A 77 -10.57 31.56 -5.90
N LYS A 78 -9.31 31.96 -5.68
CA LYS A 78 -8.17 31.03 -5.54
C LYS A 78 -8.38 30.07 -4.37
N ALA A 79 -8.79 30.55 -3.19
CA ALA A 79 -9.10 29.69 -2.05
C ALA A 79 -10.19 28.63 -2.35
N ARG A 80 -11.13 28.92 -3.27
CA ARG A 80 -12.18 27.99 -3.70
C ARG A 80 -11.71 26.98 -4.76
N GLU A 81 -10.79 27.37 -5.64
CA GLU A 81 -10.06 26.43 -6.51
C GLU A 81 -9.25 25.44 -5.64
N GLU A 82 -8.53 25.98 -4.65
CA GLU A 82 -7.63 25.23 -3.77
C GLU A 82 -8.37 24.26 -2.84
N ALA A 83 -9.50 24.69 -2.27
CA ALA A 83 -10.39 23.84 -1.47
C ALA A 83 -11.03 22.71 -2.31
N GLY A 84 -11.16 22.86 -3.63
CA GLY A 84 -11.59 21.77 -4.53
C GLY A 84 -10.58 20.62 -4.57
N ASN A 85 -9.29 20.92 -4.43
CA ASN A 85 -8.18 19.95 -4.45
C ASN A 85 -7.80 19.41 -3.06
N VAL A 86 -8.56 19.77 -2.01
CA VAL A 86 -8.24 19.48 -0.60
C VAL A 86 -7.91 18.00 -0.33
N LEU A 87 -8.65 17.05 -0.91
CA LEU A 87 -8.43 15.62 -0.68
C LEU A 87 -7.06 15.14 -1.17
N ILE A 88 -6.60 15.66 -2.32
CA ILE A 88 -5.30 15.31 -2.90
C ILE A 88 -4.20 15.84 -1.98
N ARG A 89 -4.27 17.11 -1.62
CA ARG A 89 -3.32 17.75 -0.69
C ARG A 89 -3.30 17.12 0.70
N MET A 90 -4.47 16.68 1.22
CA MET A 90 -4.54 15.91 2.47
C MET A 90 -3.76 14.59 2.35
N LYS A 91 -3.86 13.88 1.22
CA LYS A 91 -3.11 12.63 0.96
C LYS A 91 -1.63 12.88 0.76
N ASP A 92 -1.23 13.93 0.06
CA ASP A 92 0.18 14.26 -0.15
C ASP A 92 0.85 14.70 1.16
N ARG A 93 0.15 15.49 1.99
CA ARG A 93 0.61 15.86 3.34
C ARG A 93 0.64 14.68 4.31
N PHE A 94 -0.23 13.68 4.12
CA PHE A 94 -0.13 12.41 4.84
C PHE A 94 1.08 11.59 4.36
N SER A 95 1.21 11.40 3.05
CA SER A 95 2.24 10.55 2.44
C SER A 95 3.65 11.06 2.71
N THR A 96 3.86 12.38 2.67
CA THR A 96 5.13 13.01 3.07
C THR A 96 5.48 12.68 4.52
N LEU A 97 4.62 13.01 5.48
CA LEU A 97 4.88 12.82 6.91
C LEU A 97 4.89 11.35 7.37
N PHE A 98 4.13 10.48 6.72
CA PHE A 98 4.05 9.06 7.04
C PHE A 98 5.20 8.25 6.42
N SER A 99 5.46 8.48 5.12
CA SER A 99 6.39 7.66 4.33
C SER A 99 7.83 8.16 4.34
N HIS A 100 8.11 9.33 4.93
CA HIS A 100 9.46 9.87 5.07
C HIS A 100 9.81 10.13 6.54
N ASP A 101 11.10 10.26 6.83
CA ASP A 101 11.64 10.73 8.11
C ASP A 101 11.89 12.25 8.13
N ASN A 102 12.55 12.74 9.18
CA ASN A 102 12.85 14.16 9.36
C ASN A 102 13.88 14.70 8.35
N ASP A 103 14.71 13.81 7.78
CA ASP A 103 15.72 14.15 6.78
C ASP A 103 15.16 14.05 5.35
N SER A 104 13.83 13.91 5.22
CA SER A 104 13.08 13.69 3.98
C SER A 104 13.44 12.40 3.22
N MET A 105 14.06 11.44 3.90
CA MET A 105 14.40 10.14 3.33
C MET A 105 13.24 9.14 3.46
N PRO A 106 13.01 8.22 2.50
CA PRO A 106 11.96 7.21 2.59
C PRO A 106 12.12 6.31 3.83
N ARG A 107 11.09 6.30 4.68
CA ARG A 107 11.07 5.64 5.98
C ARG A 107 11.02 4.11 5.84
N VAL A 108 11.95 3.43 6.50
CA VAL A 108 11.98 1.96 6.60
C VAL A 108 11.37 1.51 7.93
N TRP A 109 10.47 0.53 7.90
CA TRP A 109 9.76 0.03 9.08
C TRP A 109 10.58 -1.02 9.86
N THR A 110 11.64 -0.58 10.54
CA THR A 110 12.61 -1.46 11.24
C THR A 110 12.15 -2.02 12.59
N GLY A 111 10.92 -1.71 13.00
CA GLY A 111 10.31 -2.27 14.23
C GLY A 111 10.46 -1.40 15.47
N LYS A 112 11.30 -0.36 15.40
CA LYS A 112 11.56 0.62 16.46
C LYS A 112 10.57 1.79 16.46
N GLU A 113 9.89 1.99 15.34
CA GLU A 113 9.03 3.13 15.06
C GLU A 113 7.61 2.86 15.58
N ASP A 114 7.01 3.77 16.33
CA ASP A 114 5.58 3.65 16.67
C ASP A 114 4.72 4.17 15.52
N ILE A 115 4.33 3.25 14.64
CA ILE A 115 3.45 3.50 13.49
C ILE A 115 2.13 4.13 13.91
N LYS A 116 1.62 3.89 15.14
CA LYS A 116 0.37 4.49 15.62
C LYS A 116 0.55 5.98 15.88
N THR A 117 1.66 6.40 16.47
CA THR A 117 1.99 7.84 16.64
C THR A 117 2.20 8.52 15.29
N ILE A 118 3.03 7.95 14.41
CA ILE A 118 3.29 8.50 13.07
C ILE A 118 1.99 8.61 12.26
N THR A 119 1.11 7.60 12.33
CA THR A 119 -0.23 7.64 11.73
C THR A 119 -1.10 8.75 12.33
N LYS A 120 -1.08 8.93 13.66
CA LYS A 120 -1.87 9.97 14.35
C LYS A 120 -1.38 11.37 13.96
N ASP A 121 -0.08 11.60 13.92
CA ASP A 121 0.52 12.90 13.65
C ASP A 121 0.37 13.29 12.16
N ALA A 122 0.58 12.34 11.24
CA ALA A 122 0.29 12.56 9.82
C ALA A 122 -1.20 12.83 9.57
N ARG A 123 -2.11 12.10 10.23
CA ARG A 123 -3.57 12.38 10.18
C ARG A 123 -3.91 13.75 10.76
N ALA A 124 -3.31 14.14 11.88
CA ALA A 124 -3.50 15.47 12.47
C ALA A 124 -3.03 16.60 11.53
N ALA A 125 -1.90 16.43 10.84
CA ALA A 125 -1.42 17.39 9.85
C ALA A 125 -2.37 17.53 8.66
N SER A 126 -2.86 16.42 8.10
CA SER A 126 -3.88 16.45 7.03
C SER A 126 -5.22 17.05 7.50
N LEU A 127 -5.59 16.88 8.78
CA LEU A 127 -6.80 17.48 9.34
C LEU A 127 -6.67 19.01 9.53
N ARG A 128 -5.46 19.52 9.80
CA ARG A 128 -5.18 20.97 9.76
C ARG A 128 -5.26 21.55 8.35
N LEU A 129 -4.81 20.80 7.35
CA LEU A 129 -4.96 21.21 5.95
C LEU A 129 -6.45 21.37 5.59
N LEU A 130 -7.31 20.45 6.06
CA LEU A 130 -8.76 20.56 5.94
C LEU A 130 -9.34 21.75 6.74
N SER A 131 -8.89 22.03 7.97
CA SER A 131 -9.39 23.19 8.75
C SER A 131 -8.98 24.54 8.13
N VAL A 132 -7.78 24.63 7.56
CA VAL A 132 -7.31 25.79 6.78
C VAL A 132 -8.17 26.00 5.54
N MET A 133 -8.49 24.94 4.79
CA MET A 133 -9.27 25.02 3.54
C MET A 133 -10.80 25.04 3.73
N ALA A 134 -11.32 24.88 4.95
CA ALA A 134 -12.77 24.88 5.19
C ALA A 134 -13.44 26.27 5.09
N ALA A 135 -12.72 27.35 5.41
CA ALA A 135 -13.28 28.70 5.45
C ALA A 135 -12.24 29.81 5.17
N ILE A 136 -12.73 30.91 4.57
CA ILE A 136 -11.99 32.13 4.24
C ILE A 136 -11.85 33.02 5.48
N ARG A 137 -10.61 33.24 5.92
CA ARG A 137 -10.26 34.00 7.14
C ARG A 137 -9.58 35.33 6.81
N LEU A 138 -10.21 36.13 5.95
CA LEU A 138 -9.70 37.48 5.60
C LEU A 138 -10.09 38.54 6.63
N ASP A 139 -11.23 38.40 7.31
CA ASP A 139 -11.79 39.45 8.17
C ASP A 139 -11.31 39.37 9.66
N GLU A 140 -10.19 38.69 9.93
CA GLU A 140 -9.53 38.43 11.24
C GLU A 140 -10.38 37.82 12.38
N LYS A 141 -11.65 37.50 12.13
CA LYS A 141 -12.55 36.85 13.11
C LYS A 141 -12.02 35.47 13.54
N PRO A 142 -12.15 35.10 14.83
CA PRO A 142 -11.90 33.74 15.28
C PRO A 142 -12.95 32.77 14.73
N ASP A 143 -12.61 31.48 14.71
CA ASP A 143 -13.53 30.39 14.39
C ASP A 143 -13.11 29.09 15.09
N GLU A 144 -14.09 28.34 15.61
CA GLU A 144 -13.88 27.06 16.28
C GLU A 144 -13.74 25.85 15.32
N ILE A 145 -13.38 26.07 14.03
CA ILE A 145 -13.37 24.99 13.02
C ILE A 145 -12.29 23.93 13.31
N GLU A 146 -11.05 24.30 13.64
CA GLU A 146 -10.00 23.32 13.95
C GLU A 146 -10.40 22.48 15.17
N ASN A 147 -10.85 23.10 16.25
CA ASN A 147 -11.24 22.43 17.49
C ASN A 147 -12.44 21.49 17.28
N THR A 148 -13.44 21.91 16.50
CA THR A 148 -14.62 21.10 16.16
C THR A 148 -14.24 19.88 15.30
N LEU A 149 -13.41 20.09 14.27
CA LEU A 149 -12.93 19.02 13.40
C LEU A 149 -12.09 18.00 14.18
N PHE A 150 -11.12 18.44 14.99
CA PHE A 150 -10.29 17.54 15.79
C PHE A 150 -11.10 16.73 16.80
N SER A 151 -12.01 17.38 17.54
CA SER A 151 -12.85 16.71 18.53
C SER A 151 -13.77 15.66 17.90
N SER A 152 -14.44 16.00 16.80
CA SER A 152 -15.38 15.08 16.14
C SER A 152 -14.69 13.97 15.34
N LEU A 153 -13.61 14.29 14.62
CA LEU A 153 -13.04 13.39 13.59
C LEU A 153 -11.82 12.58 14.06
N MET A 154 -11.10 13.04 15.09
CA MET A 154 -10.01 12.29 15.71
C MET A 154 -10.45 11.64 17.03
N GLU A 155 -10.90 12.42 18.01
CA GLU A 155 -11.25 11.86 19.32
C GLU A 155 -12.51 10.99 19.27
N GLY A 156 -13.53 11.40 18.50
CA GLY A 156 -14.70 10.56 18.19
C GLY A 156 -14.39 9.24 17.46
N THR A 157 -13.17 9.02 16.96
CA THR A 157 -12.74 7.71 16.45
C THR A 157 -12.21 6.79 17.58
N MET A 158 -11.67 7.34 18.67
CA MET A 158 -11.17 6.56 19.82
C MET A 158 -12.32 5.90 20.58
N THR A 159 -13.40 6.66 20.82
CA THR A 159 -14.60 6.19 21.53
C THR A 159 -15.38 5.18 20.69
N ALA A 160 -15.58 5.44 19.39
CA ALA A 160 -16.26 4.52 18.48
C ALA A 160 -15.59 3.13 18.35
N ALA A 161 -14.29 3.01 18.66
CA ALA A 161 -13.58 1.74 18.72
C ALA A 161 -13.69 1.01 20.09
N SER A 162 -14.26 1.66 21.11
CA SER A 162 -14.22 1.20 22.51
C SER A 162 -15.59 1.12 23.20
N SER A 163 -16.66 1.73 22.65
CA SER A 163 -18.00 1.73 23.24
C SER A 163 -19.08 1.20 22.29
N VAL A 164 -19.61 0.02 22.61
CA VAL A 164 -20.81 -0.56 21.96
C VAL A 164 -22.12 0.01 22.54
N ASP A 165 -22.05 0.76 23.65
CA ASP A 165 -23.20 1.30 24.36
C ASP A 165 -22.96 2.74 24.86
N ARG A 166 -24.04 3.53 24.92
CA ARG A 166 -24.15 4.99 25.13
C ARG A 166 -23.53 5.88 24.02
N SER A 167 -24.11 7.02 23.66
CA SER A 167 -25.34 7.67 24.15
C SER A 167 -26.19 8.28 23.02
N ILE A 168 -27.50 8.15 23.14
CA ILE A 168 -28.47 8.99 22.41
C ILE A 168 -28.38 10.42 23.00
N THR A 169 -28.58 11.47 22.18
CA THR A 169 -28.54 12.91 22.54
C THR A 169 -27.19 13.64 22.59
N SER A 170 -26.22 13.28 21.74
CA SER A 170 -25.24 14.27 21.23
C SER A 170 -25.59 14.68 19.80
N SER A 171 -25.98 15.92 19.58
CA SER A 171 -26.13 16.48 18.22
C SER A 171 -24.77 16.54 17.54
N ASP A 172 -24.63 15.85 16.41
CA ASP A 172 -23.38 15.80 15.62
C ASP A 172 -23.05 17.20 15.07
N PRO A 173 -21.97 17.87 15.53
CA PRO A 173 -21.64 19.21 15.07
C PRO A 173 -21.27 19.25 13.57
N LEU A 174 -20.92 18.10 12.99
CA LEU A 174 -20.64 17.96 11.56
C LEU A 174 -21.86 17.54 10.73
N ALA A 175 -23.07 17.53 11.32
CA ALA A 175 -24.33 17.41 10.58
C ALA A 175 -24.92 18.76 10.16
N SER A 176 -24.37 19.89 10.65
CA SER A 176 -24.79 21.23 10.25
C SER A 176 -24.38 21.55 8.80
N SER A 177 -25.21 22.33 8.10
CA SER A 177 -24.91 22.84 6.77
C SER A 177 -24.02 24.10 6.79
N SER A 178 -23.85 24.72 7.95
CA SER A 178 -23.03 25.92 8.18
C SER A 178 -22.13 25.72 9.40
N TRP A 179 -21.06 26.51 9.49
CA TRP A 179 -20.35 26.70 10.76
C TRP A 179 -21.03 27.83 11.54
N GLU A 180 -21.22 27.69 12.85
CA GLU A 180 -21.95 28.63 13.72
C GLU A 180 -21.41 30.07 13.71
N GLU A 181 -20.13 30.28 13.40
CA GLU A 181 -19.47 31.59 13.46
C GLU A 181 -19.04 32.16 12.09
N VAL A 182 -19.20 31.39 11.01
CA VAL A 182 -18.67 31.75 9.68
C VAL A 182 -19.78 32.26 8.76
N SER A 183 -19.56 33.45 8.16
CA SER A 183 -20.44 33.99 7.12
C SER A 183 -20.56 33.02 5.94
N PRO A 184 -21.77 32.72 5.42
CA PRO A 184 -21.95 31.76 4.31
C PRO A 184 -21.14 32.07 3.04
N LYS A 185 -20.76 33.34 2.80
CA LYS A 185 -19.85 33.71 1.68
C LYS A 185 -18.42 33.19 1.87
N ASN A 186 -17.98 33.09 3.12
CA ASN A 186 -16.64 32.68 3.51
C ASN A 186 -16.52 31.15 3.68
N ILE A 187 -17.61 30.39 3.60
CA ILE A 187 -17.56 28.92 3.68
C ILE A 187 -17.05 28.36 2.35
N LEU A 188 -15.99 27.55 2.42
CA LEU A 188 -15.43 26.81 1.27
C LEU A 188 -15.86 25.35 1.30
N ILE A 189 -15.87 24.74 2.49
CA ILE A 189 -16.24 23.35 2.73
C ILE A 189 -17.20 23.31 3.93
N THR A 190 -18.38 22.73 3.73
CA THR A 190 -19.39 22.57 4.80
C THR A 190 -18.95 21.50 5.82
N PRO A 191 -19.47 21.52 7.07
CA PRO A 191 -19.16 20.50 8.08
C PRO A 191 -19.43 19.06 7.59
N VAL A 192 -20.54 18.86 6.87
CA VAL A 192 -20.92 17.57 6.25
C VAL A 192 -19.89 17.12 5.19
N GLN A 193 -19.40 18.05 4.35
CA GLN A 193 -18.36 17.75 3.37
C GLN A 193 -17.01 17.45 4.05
N CYS A 194 -16.63 18.16 5.11
CA CYS A 194 -15.44 17.81 5.90
C CYS A 194 -15.54 16.37 6.45
N LYS A 195 -16.73 15.95 6.89
CA LYS A 195 -16.99 14.59 7.38
C LYS A 195 -16.92 13.52 6.28
N SER A 196 -17.37 13.80 5.06
CA SER A 196 -17.23 12.86 3.93
C SER A 196 -15.79 12.80 3.41
N LEU A 197 -15.13 13.95 3.24
CA LEU A 197 -13.71 14.05 2.88
C LEU A 197 -12.82 13.29 3.86
N TRP A 198 -13.06 13.41 5.18
CA TRP A 198 -12.29 12.67 6.19
C TRP A 198 -12.49 11.16 6.11
N ARG A 199 -13.71 10.69 5.80
CA ARG A 199 -13.99 9.26 5.58
C ARG A 199 -13.25 8.73 4.35
N GLN A 200 -13.31 9.46 3.23
CA GLN A 200 -12.62 9.09 2.00
C GLN A 200 -11.09 9.10 2.19
N PHE A 201 -10.54 10.17 2.77
CA PHE A 201 -9.13 10.27 3.14
C PHE A 201 -8.66 9.11 4.02
N LYS A 202 -9.45 8.71 5.04
CA LYS A 202 -9.12 7.55 5.88
C LYS A 202 -9.10 6.26 5.07
N ALA A 203 -10.11 5.99 4.24
CA ALA A 203 -10.15 4.79 3.40
C ALA A 203 -9.00 4.72 2.38
N GLU A 204 -8.66 5.85 1.73
CA GLU A 204 -7.56 5.90 0.75
C GLU A 204 -6.15 5.83 1.38
N THR A 205 -6.00 6.14 2.68
CA THR A 205 -4.73 6.02 3.42
C THR A 205 -4.61 4.74 4.25
N GLU A 206 -5.72 4.02 4.49
CA GLU A 206 -5.77 2.81 5.30
C GLU A 206 -4.92 1.67 4.74
N TYR A 207 -4.86 1.52 3.42
CA TYR A 207 -3.97 0.54 2.77
C TYR A 207 -2.49 0.81 3.09
N THR A 208 -2.04 2.06 2.98
CA THR A 208 -0.65 2.46 3.26
C THR A 208 -0.28 2.24 4.72
N VAL A 209 -1.18 2.55 5.66
CA VAL A 209 -0.99 2.27 7.10
C VAL A 209 -0.93 0.76 7.35
N THR A 210 -1.82 -0.02 6.73
CA THR A 210 -1.86 -1.48 6.89
C THR A 210 -0.61 -2.16 6.32
N GLN A 211 -0.11 -1.68 5.18
CA GLN A 211 1.13 -2.13 4.56
C GLN A 211 2.36 -1.83 5.44
N ALA A 212 2.41 -0.66 6.07
CA ALA A 212 3.47 -0.34 7.04
C ALA A 212 3.45 -1.27 8.27
N ILE A 213 2.26 -1.53 8.81
CA ILE A 213 2.08 -2.44 9.96
C ILE A 213 2.51 -3.87 9.60
N SER A 214 2.07 -4.41 8.45
CA SER A 214 2.42 -5.77 8.05
C SER A 214 3.90 -5.91 7.65
N ALA A 215 4.50 -4.88 7.04
CA ALA A 215 5.95 -4.84 6.81
C ALA A 215 6.74 -4.85 8.14
N GLN A 216 6.30 -4.08 9.13
CA GLN A 216 6.94 -4.04 10.45
C GLN A 216 6.76 -5.36 11.21
N GLU A 217 5.59 -6.01 11.09
CA GLU A 217 5.36 -7.32 11.70
C GLU A 217 6.21 -8.40 11.03
N ALA A 218 6.30 -8.43 9.69
CA ALA A 218 7.19 -9.34 8.96
C ALA A 218 8.67 -9.14 9.34
N TYR A 219 9.10 -7.89 9.57
CA TYR A 219 10.45 -7.59 10.09
C TYR A 219 10.65 -8.14 11.51
N LYS A 220 9.67 -7.98 12.41
CA LYS A 220 9.70 -8.55 13.77
C LYS A 220 9.66 -10.08 13.77
N GLN A 221 8.90 -10.70 12.88
CA GLN A 221 8.82 -12.16 12.73
C GLN A 221 10.12 -12.74 12.15
N SER A 222 10.74 -12.10 11.15
CA SER A 222 11.98 -12.60 10.55
C SER A 222 13.18 -12.57 11.51
N ASN A 223 13.28 -11.55 12.38
CA ASN A 223 14.26 -11.53 13.47
C ASN A 223 14.05 -12.69 14.48
N ASN A 224 12.81 -13.17 14.62
CA ASN A 224 12.48 -14.30 15.49
C ASN A 224 12.59 -15.67 14.78
N TRP A 225 13.06 -15.72 13.52
CA TRP A 225 13.39 -16.97 12.81
C TRP A 225 14.72 -17.54 13.32
N LEU A 226 14.76 -17.89 14.61
CA LEU A 226 15.76 -18.83 15.12
C LEU A 226 15.47 -20.22 14.52
N PRO A 227 16.49 -20.99 14.11
CA PRO A 227 16.28 -22.38 13.71
C PRO A 227 15.67 -23.16 14.89
N PRO A 228 14.76 -24.13 14.65
CA PRO A 228 14.10 -24.86 15.72
C PRO A 228 15.09 -25.51 16.71
N PRO A 229 14.73 -25.74 17.98
CA PRO A 229 15.65 -26.32 18.97
C PRO A 229 16.29 -27.64 18.55
N TRP A 230 15.59 -28.49 17.78
CA TRP A 230 16.16 -29.72 17.21
C TRP A 230 17.21 -29.45 16.12
N ALA A 231 17.09 -28.36 15.36
CA ALA A 231 18.05 -27.96 14.34
C ALA A 231 19.28 -27.29 14.98
N ILE A 232 19.10 -26.55 16.07
CA ILE A 232 20.21 -26.07 16.91
C ILE A 232 21.00 -27.27 17.47
N LEU A 233 20.30 -28.26 18.05
CA LEU A 233 20.94 -29.50 18.54
C LEU A 233 21.68 -30.24 17.41
N ALA A 234 21.07 -30.38 16.24
CA ALA A 234 21.70 -31.02 15.08
C ALA A 234 22.96 -30.27 14.61
N MET A 235 22.94 -28.94 14.54
CA MET A 235 24.12 -28.14 14.19
C MET A 235 25.24 -28.23 15.22
N VAL A 236 24.92 -28.40 16.51
CA VAL A 236 25.91 -28.61 17.57
C VAL A 236 26.54 -30.01 17.50
N VAL A 237 25.76 -31.04 17.14
CA VAL A 237 26.25 -32.43 17.09
C VAL A 237 26.97 -32.76 15.77
N LEU A 238 26.48 -32.29 14.62
CA LEU A 238 27.08 -32.55 13.31
C LEU A 238 28.14 -31.49 12.92
N GLY A 239 28.07 -30.29 13.49
CA GLY A 239 28.81 -29.12 13.02
C GLY A 239 28.12 -28.45 11.81
N PHE A 240 28.25 -27.12 11.73
CA PHE A 240 27.55 -26.29 10.75
C PHE A 240 27.83 -26.65 9.29
N ASN A 241 29.09 -27.00 8.95
CA ASN A 241 29.48 -27.36 7.59
C ASN A 241 28.82 -28.66 7.12
N GLU A 242 28.80 -29.68 7.97
CA GLU A 242 28.23 -30.99 7.64
C GLU A 242 26.70 -30.94 7.59
N PHE A 243 26.07 -30.18 8.50
CA PHE A 243 24.63 -29.90 8.45
C PHE A 243 24.22 -29.17 7.16
N MET A 244 25.01 -28.18 6.71
CA MET A 244 24.77 -27.50 5.42
C MET A 244 24.99 -28.43 4.23
N LEU A 245 25.98 -29.32 4.27
CA LEU A 245 26.22 -30.33 3.22
C LEU A 245 25.05 -31.31 3.12
N LEU A 246 24.54 -31.78 4.27
CA LEU A 246 23.40 -32.68 4.38
C LEU A 246 22.09 -32.04 3.91
N LEU A 247 21.84 -30.75 4.21
CA LEU A 247 20.67 -30.03 3.68
C LEU A 247 20.78 -29.73 2.18
N ARG A 248 21.98 -29.41 1.68
CA ARG A 248 22.21 -28.99 0.28
C ARG A 248 22.24 -30.15 -0.71
N ASN A 249 22.52 -31.37 -0.27
CA ASN A 249 22.63 -32.55 -1.13
C ASN A 249 21.49 -33.54 -0.88
N PRO A 250 20.51 -33.68 -1.80
CA PRO A 250 19.33 -34.52 -1.60
C PRO A 250 19.64 -36.02 -1.48
N LEU A 251 20.82 -36.49 -1.92
CA LEU A 251 21.20 -37.89 -1.78
C LEU A 251 21.45 -38.28 -0.32
N TYR A 252 22.06 -37.41 0.50
CA TYR A 252 22.26 -37.71 1.91
C TYR A 252 20.94 -37.71 2.69
N LEU A 253 19.99 -36.83 2.34
CA LEU A 253 18.63 -36.87 2.87
C LEU A 253 17.90 -38.17 2.51
N MET A 254 18.02 -38.64 1.27
CA MET A 254 17.44 -39.93 0.85
C MET A 254 18.08 -41.12 1.58
N VAL A 255 19.42 -41.15 1.73
CA VAL A 255 20.11 -42.20 2.49
C VAL A 255 19.69 -42.19 3.96
N LEU A 256 19.60 -41.02 4.60
CA LEU A 256 19.14 -40.89 5.98
C LEU A 256 17.67 -41.28 6.15
N PHE A 257 16.80 -40.93 5.20
CA PHE A 257 15.41 -41.35 5.17
C PHE A 257 15.25 -42.87 5.05
N VAL A 258 16.01 -43.51 4.14
CA VAL A 258 16.03 -44.98 4.00
C VAL A 258 16.60 -45.64 5.26
N ALA A 259 17.68 -45.11 5.84
CA ALA A 259 18.25 -45.61 7.09
C ALA A 259 17.27 -45.49 8.26
N TYR A 260 16.50 -44.40 8.34
CA TYR A 260 15.43 -44.22 9.32
C TYR A 260 14.27 -45.20 9.10
N LEU A 261 13.83 -45.42 7.85
CA LEU A 261 12.79 -46.40 7.53
C LEU A 261 13.23 -47.83 7.88
N LEU A 262 14.48 -48.21 7.60
CA LEU A 262 15.05 -49.50 7.98
C LEU A 262 15.16 -49.63 9.50
N SER A 263 15.63 -48.59 10.20
CA SER A 263 15.72 -48.57 11.66
C SER A 263 14.35 -48.67 12.32
N LYS A 264 13.34 -47.98 11.79
CA LYS A 264 11.94 -48.07 12.23
C LYS A 264 11.35 -49.46 11.94
N ALA A 265 11.63 -50.04 10.77
CA ALA A 265 11.19 -51.39 10.44
C ALA A 265 11.80 -52.43 11.39
N MET A 266 13.10 -52.32 11.71
CA MET A 266 13.73 -53.16 12.72
C MET A 266 13.14 -52.91 14.12
N TRP A 267 12.86 -51.67 14.52
CA TRP A 267 12.23 -51.36 15.81
C TRP A 267 10.80 -51.92 15.94
N VAL A 268 10.04 -51.98 14.84
CA VAL A 268 8.69 -52.56 14.81
C VAL A 268 8.72 -54.09 14.72
N GLN A 269 9.74 -54.70 14.12
CA GLN A 269 9.92 -56.16 14.05
C GLN A 269 10.59 -56.75 15.29
N MET A 270 11.46 -55.99 15.95
CA MET A 270 12.12 -56.35 17.20
C MET A 270 11.20 -55.95 18.35
N ASP A 271 10.26 -56.84 18.69
CA ASP A 271 9.23 -56.61 19.72
C ASP A 271 9.83 -56.46 21.12
N ILE A 272 10.24 -55.23 21.45
CA ILE A 272 11.02 -54.87 22.65
C ILE A 272 10.35 -55.26 23.98
N PRO A 273 9.02 -55.17 24.16
CA PRO A 273 8.37 -55.68 25.37
C PRO A 273 8.55 -57.19 25.60
N GLY A 274 8.68 -57.99 24.53
CA GLY A 274 8.74 -59.45 24.61
C GLY A 274 10.14 -60.02 24.84
N GLN A 275 11.14 -59.54 24.09
CA GLN A 275 12.49 -60.15 24.08
C GLN A 275 13.34 -59.86 25.34
N PHE A 276 13.03 -58.80 26.09
CA PHE A 276 13.85 -58.39 27.25
C PHE A 276 13.70 -59.27 28.50
N GLN A 277 12.84 -60.30 28.47
CA GLN A 277 12.72 -61.27 29.56
C GLN A 277 13.90 -62.27 29.61
N HIS A 278 14.71 -62.40 28.55
CA HIS A 278 15.69 -63.50 28.40
C HIS A 278 17.14 -63.07 28.06
N GLY A 279 17.61 -61.98 28.68
CA GLY A 279 19.04 -61.68 28.81
C GLY A 279 19.71 -60.96 27.63
N THR A 280 20.40 -59.86 27.95
CA THR A 280 20.93 -58.90 26.96
C THR A 280 22.05 -59.43 26.06
N LEU A 281 22.74 -60.51 26.45
CA LEU A 281 23.96 -60.97 25.77
C LEU A 281 23.68 -61.92 24.59
N THR A 282 22.57 -62.65 24.60
CA THR A 282 22.16 -63.56 23.50
C THR A 282 21.62 -62.80 22.29
N GLY A 283 20.92 -61.68 22.51
CA GLY A 283 20.28 -60.90 21.44
C GLY A 283 21.27 -60.36 20.41
N LEU A 284 22.40 -59.80 20.88
CA LEU A 284 23.41 -59.16 20.02
C LEU A 284 24.04 -60.12 18.99
N ILE A 285 24.22 -61.39 19.36
CA ILE A 285 24.79 -62.41 18.47
C ILE A 285 23.76 -62.89 17.44
N SER A 286 22.48 -62.99 17.83
CA SER A 286 21.39 -63.36 16.90
C SER A 286 21.19 -62.30 15.80
N ILE A 287 21.24 -61.02 16.17
CA ILE A 287 20.98 -59.88 15.27
C ILE A 287 21.95 -59.84 14.07
N SER A 288 23.24 -60.08 14.28
CA SER A 288 24.24 -60.04 13.19
C SER A 288 23.99 -61.15 12.14
N SER A 289 23.68 -62.37 12.61
CA SER A 289 23.49 -63.54 11.73
C SER A 289 22.30 -63.41 10.76
N ARG A 290 21.29 -62.60 11.11
CA ARG A 290 20.06 -62.44 10.31
C ARG A 290 19.97 -61.12 9.53
N PHE A 291 20.96 -60.25 9.64
CA PHE A 291 20.97 -58.96 8.95
C PHE A 291 21.11 -59.12 7.42
N LEU A 292 22.17 -59.79 6.97
CA LEU A 292 22.47 -60.03 5.55
C LEU A 292 21.34 -60.71 4.75
N PRO A 293 20.78 -61.88 5.16
CA PRO A 293 19.74 -62.55 4.37
C PRO A 293 18.44 -61.74 4.30
N THR A 294 18.09 -61.00 5.35
CA THR A 294 16.88 -60.15 5.36
C THR A 294 17.02 -58.96 4.42
N VAL A 295 18.16 -58.27 4.43
CA VAL A 295 18.45 -57.16 3.51
C VAL A 295 18.48 -57.65 2.06
N MET A 296 19.09 -58.79 1.79
CA MET A 296 19.16 -59.35 0.42
C MET A 296 17.77 -59.77 -0.10
N ASN A 297 16.91 -60.36 0.74
CA ASN A 297 15.53 -60.67 0.36
C ASN A 297 14.66 -59.41 0.17
N LEU A 298 14.86 -58.34 0.94
CA LEU A 298 14.17 -57.07 0.73
C LEU A 298 14.61 -56.37 -0.56
N LEU A 299 15.91 -56.34 -0.85
CA LEU A 299 16.43 -55.82 -2.12
C LEU A 299 15.93 -56.63 -3.33
N LYS A 300 15.94 -57.96 -3.23
CA LYS A 300 15.42 -58.84 -4.29
C LYS A 300 13.94 -58.61 -4.53
N ARG A 301 13.14 -58.54 -3.46
CA ARG A 301 11.69 -58.28 -3.55
C ARG A 301 11.38 -56.89 -4.11
N LEU A 302 12.16 -55.87 -3.75
CA LEU A 302 12.03 -54.52 -4.35
C LEU A 302 12.43 -54.48 -5.83
N ALA A 303 13.40 -55.28 -6.26
CA ALA A 303 13.74 -55.44 -7.68
C ALA A 303 12.65 -56.21 -8.45
N GLU A 304 12.06 -57.24 -7.85
CA GLU A 304 10.96 -58.03 -8.42
C GLU A 304 9.65 -57.20 -8.52
N GLU A 305 9.33 -56.39 -7.50
CA GLU A 305 8.19 -55.46 -7.53
C GLU A 305 8.37 -54.34 -8.59
N ALA A 306 9.62 -54.00 -8.94
CA ALA A 306 9.97 -53.08 -10.03
C ALA A 306 9.98 -53.73 -11.43
N GLN A 307 9.79 -55.05 -11.54
CA GLN A 307 9.82 -55.85 -12.78
C GLN A 307 8.67 -56.87 -12.83
N GLY A 308 7.45 -56.48 -12.43
CA GLY A 308 6.36 -57.44 -12.12
C GLY A 308 5.42 -57.83 -13.27
N HIS A 309 4.72 -58.97 -13.13
CA HIS A 309 3.30 -59.21 -13.52
C HIS A 309 2.83 -60.68 -13.34
N GLN A 310 1.68 -60.85 -12.66
CA GLN A 310 0.57 -61.85 -12.85
C GLN A 310 0.68 -63.38 -12.58
N THR A 311 -0.12 -63.84 -11.58
CA THR A 311 -1.23 -64.87 -11.54
C THR A 311 -1.40 -65.98 -12.61
N PRO A 312 -2.23 -67.07 -12.42
CA PRO A 312 -3.31 -67.35 -11.42
C PRO A 312 -3.22 -68.79 -10.80
N ASP A 313 -4.22 -69.57 -10.30
CA ASP A 313 -5.68 -69.43 -10.00
C ASP A 313 -6.15 -70.43 -8.88
N GLY A 314 -7.26 -70.11 -8.18
CA GLY A 314 -8.34 -71.04 -7.73
C GLY A 314 -8.10 -72.08 -6.59
N PRO A 315 -9.17 -72.70 -6.01
CA PRO A 315 -10.63 -72.54 -6.23
C PRO A 315 -11.48 -72.38 -4.92
N ARG A 316 -12.84 -72.39 -4.86
CA ARG A 316 -13.95 -71.76 -5.65
C ARG A 316 -15.37 -72.11 -5.10
N GLN A 317 -15.86 -71.49 -4.00
CA GLN A 317 -17.26 -71.57 -3.52
C GLN A 317 -17.71 -70.22 -2.87
N GLN A 318 -18.95 -69.72 -3.00
CA GLN A 318 -20.08 -70.07 -3.89
C GLN A 318 -20.94 -68.79 -4.16
N SER A 319 -21.87 -68.83 -5.10
CA SER A 319 -22.57 -67.65 -5.71
C SER A 319 -24.12 -67.84 -5.65
N PRO A 320 -25.02 -67.10 -6.38
CA PRO A 320 -24.88 -65.87 -7.20
C PRO A 320 -26.03 -64.83 -7.03
N LEU A 321 -25.94 -63.70 -7.74
CA LEU A 321 -27.06 -63.13 -8.52
C LEU A 321 -26.52 -62.28 -9.69
N ALA A 322 -27.35 -61.96 -10.68
CA ALA A 322 -26.90 -61.81 -12.07
C ALA A 322 -26.57 -60.38 -12.55
N PHE A 323 -25.58 -60.32 -13.46
CA PHE A 323 -25.24 -59.17 -14.31
C PHE A 323 -26.12 -59.11 -15.57
N GLN A 324 -26.23 -57.91 -16.17
CA GLN A 324 -26.12 -57.78 -17.62
C GLN A 324 -25.12 -56.68 -17.99
N THR A 325 -24.25 -57.00 -18.94
CA THR A 325 -23.26 -56.13 -19.58
C THR A 325 -23.26 -56.51 -21.04
N PHE A 326 -23.01 -55.58 -21.96
CA PHE A 326 -22.28 -55.91 -23.18
C PHE A 326 -21.46 -54.73 -23.70
N LYS A 327 -20.45 -55.05 -24.52
CA LYS A 327 -19.42 -54.15 -25.04
C LYS A 327 -19.00 -54.62 -26.44
N ASN A 328 -18.41 -53.70 -27.21
CA ASN A 328 -17.58 -53.89 -28.42
C ASN A 328 -18.25 -54.04 -29.82
N GLN A 329 -17.89 -53.07 -30.67
CA GLN A 329 -17.26 -53.21 -32.01
C GLN A 329 -18.07 -53.69 -33.24
N SER A 330 -18.41 -52.71 -34.09
CA SER A 330 -18.06 -52.61 -35.54
C SER A 330 -18.57 -53.67 -36.55
N PRO A 331 -18.59 -53.40 -37.89
CA PRO A 331 -18.24 -52.17 -38.64
C PRO A 331 -19.41 -51.64 -39.52
N ILE A 332 -19.08 -50.88 -40.59
CA ILE A 332 -19.86 -50.50 -41.82
C ILE A 332 -20.01 -48.97 -42.03
N ASN A 333 -19.65 -48.53 -43.23
CA ASN A 333 -19.85 -47.19 -43.82
C ASN A 333 -21.19 -47.17 -44.62
N PRO A 334 -21.86 -46.02 -44.93
CA PRO A 334 -21.19 -44.81 -45.46
C PRO A 334 -21.85 -43.42 -45.19
N THR A 335 -21.23 -42.38 -45.77
CA THR A 335 -21.84 -41.11 -46.24
C THR A 335 -22.33 -40.04 -45.24
N SER A 336 -21.58 -38.94 -45.14
CA SER A 336 -22.09 -37.58 -45.45
C SER A 336 -20.96 -36.52 -45.55
N SER A 337 -21.12 -35.58 -46.50
CA SER A 337 -20.47 -34.24 -46.64
C SER A 337 -19.04 -34.03 -46.08
N VAL A 338 -17.97 -34.08 -46.90
CA VAL A 338 -17.44 -33.02 -47.83
C VAL A 338 -16.81 -31.79 -47.12
N PRO A 339 -15.64 -31.26 -47.53
CA PRO A 339 -14.64 -30.72 -46.59
C PRO A 339 -14.13 -29.27 -46.89
N GLU A 340 -12.93 -28.96 -46.40
CA GLU A 340 -12.11 -27.74 -46.55
C GLU A 340 -11.92 -27.29 -48.03
N SER A 341 -11.65 -26.02 -48.38
CA SER A 341 -10.31 -25.39 -48.18
C SER A 341 -10.13 -24.03 -48.93
N SER A 342 -9.09 -23.28 -48.54
CA SER A 342 -8.19 -22.44 -49.38
C SER A 342 -8.55 -21.04 -49.98
N VAL A 343 -7.84 -20.02 -49.46
CA VAL A 343 -6.93 -19.05 -50.18
C VAL A 343 -7.45 -17.72 -50.82
N SER A 344 -7.08 -16.60 -50.15
CA SER A 344 -6.50 -15.32 -50.66
C SER A 344 -7.31 -14.03 -51.01
N SER A 345 -6.83 -12.89 -50.45
CA SER A 345 -6.70 -11.50 -50.99
C SER A 345 -7.94 -10.73 -51.52
N ASN A 346 -8.39 -9.58 -50.94
CA ASN A 346 -7.70 -8.27 -50.99
C ASN A 346 -8.37 -7.15 -50.13
N ILE A 347 -7.56 -6.31 -49.45
CA ILE A 347 -7.49 -4.81 -49.45
C ILE A 347 -8.81 -4.00 -49.68
N PRO A 348 -9.16 -2.96 -48.87
CA PRO A 348 -8.29 -1.80 -48.53
C PRO A 348 -8.29 -1.24 -47.08
N THR A 349 -7.51 -0.17 -46.91
CA THR A 349 -7.07 0.51 -45.67
C THR A 349 -7.96 1.66 -45.17
N SER A 350 -8.14 1.70 -43.84
CA SER A 350 -8.33 2.88 -42.96
C SER A 350 -8.30 2.39 -41.49
N ASP A 351 -7.92 3.12 -40.45
CA ASP A 351 -7.09 4.34 -40.30
C ASP A 351 -6.72 4.50 -38.78
N GLY A 352 -5.93 5.50 -38.38
CA GLY A 352 -5.92 6.01 -36.98
C GLY A 352 -4.99 5.32 -35.96
N GLY A 353 -3.76 4.96 -36.33
CA GLY A 353 -2.74 4.48 -35.38
C GLY A 353 -1.98 5.62 -34.69
N ILE A 354 -2.11 5.76 -33.36
CA ILE A 354 -1.34 6.75 -32.57
C ILE A 354 -0.08 6.08 -31.99
N GLU A 355 1.10 6.55 -32.40
CA GLU A 355 2.38 6.05 -31.89
C GLU A 355 2.72 6.58 -30.48
N TYR A 356 2.98 5.67 -29.54
CA TYR A 356 3.55 6.02 -28.24
C TYR A 356 5.08 6.21 -28.32
N SER A 357 5.51 7.41 -28.71
CA SER A 357 6.92 7.79 -28.65
C SER A 357 7.41 7.90 -27.20
N SER A 358 8.36 7.06 -26.80
CA SER A 358 9.08 7.19 -25.53
C SER A 358 10.24 8.20 -25.67
N PRO A 359 10.40 9.17 -24.75
CA PRO A 359 11.43 10.20 -24.87
C PRO A 359 12.84 9.64 -24.62
N ASN A 360 13.78 9.96 -25.52
CA ASN A 360 15.18 9.55 -25.39
C ASN A 360 15.91 10.32 -24.28
N LEU A 361 16.63 9.59 -23.42
CA LEU A 361 17.54 10.14 -22.41
C LEU A 361 18.71 10.86 -23.07
N THR A 362 18.61 12.18 -23.19
CA THR A 362 19.68 13.01 -23.76
C THR A 362 20.83 13.14 -22.75
N HIS A 363 21.94 12.47 -23.03
CA HIS A 363 23.11 12.41 -22.14
C HIS A 363 23.80 13.79 -22.05
N ARG A 364 23.54 14.53 -20.95
CA ARG A 364 24.09 15.88 -20.72
C ARG A 364 25.60 15.81 -20.49
N ARG A 365 26.36 16.15 -21.53
CA ARG A 365 27.83 16.29 -21.53
C ARG A 365 28.29 17.22 -20.40
N SER A 366 28.97 16.67 -19.39
CA SER A 366 29.56 17.47 -18.31
C SER A 366 30.88 18.09 -18.78
N THR A 367 30.90 19.41 -18.95
CA THR A 367 32.12 20.19 -19.17
C THR A 367 32.78 20.47 -17.83
N LYS A 368 33.92 19.81 -17.55
CA LYS A 368 34.84 20.27 -16.50
C LYS A 368 35.32 21.68 -16.85
N ILE A 369 34.97 22.65 -16.02
CA ILE A 369 35.73 23.91 -15.92
C ILE A 369 36.89 23.63 -14.96
N GLN A 370 38.09 24.05 -15.34
CA GLN A 370 39.31 23.81 -14.59
C GLN A 370 39.56 24.97 -13.62
N GLU A 371 39.91 24.65 -12.37
CA GLU A 371 40.21 25.65 -11.35
C GLU A 371 41.46 26.44 -11.73
N ALA A 372 41.35 27.78 -11.71
CA ALA A 372 42.50 28.66 -11.81
C ALA A 372 43.11 28.85 -10.42
N GLN A 373 44.38 28.48 -10.25
CA GLN A 373 45.12 28.81 -9.04
C GLN A 373 45.32 30.34 -8.95
N VAL A 374 45.14 30.88 -7.76
CA VAL A 374 45.53 32.26 -7.43
C VAL A 374 46.95 32.24 -6.88
N SER A 375 47.77 33.18 -7.33
CA SER A 375 49.06 33.58 -6.75
C SER A 375 49.28 35.06 -7.08
#